data_AF-A0A3R9EPK2-F1
#
_entry.id   AF-A0A3R9EPK2-F1
#
_cell.length_a   1.000
_cell.length_b   1.000
_cell.length_c   1.000
_cell.angle_alpha   90.00
_cell.angle_beta   90.00
_cell.angle_gamma   90.00
#
_symmetry.space_group_name_H-M   'P 1'
#
loop_
_entity.id
_entity.type
_entity.pdbx_description
1 polymer ?
#
loop_
_entity_poly.entity_id
_entity_poly.type
_entity_poly.pdbx_seq_one_letter_code
_entity_poly.pdbx_strand_id
1 'polypeptide(L)' 'ASTERDMIILDPFNGSGTTGMAAADLGRKYIGIDLEEEYLDLTTKRHKEFSRKLKLF' A
#
# COMPACT_ATOMS: atom_id res chain seq x y z
N ALA A 1 1.32 16.38 -1.82
CA ALA A 1 0.73 15.75 -0.62
C ALA A 1 1.19 16.53 0.62
N SER A 2 0.30 16.78 1.59
CA SER A 2 0.52 17.65 2.76
C SER A 2 0.99 16.91 4.02
N THR A 3 1.55 15.71 3.87
CA THR A 3 1.89 14.82 5.00
C THR A 3 3.39 14.65 5.17
N GLU A 4 3.82 14.49 6.42
CA GLU A 4 5.21 14.26 6.82
C GLU A 4 5.60 12.78 6.73
N ARG A 5 6.89 12.47 6.89
CA ARG A 5 7.37 11.08 7.02
C ARG A 5 6.78 10.47 8.30
N ASP A 6 6.61 9.15 8.31
CA ASP A 6 6.02 8.35 9.40
C ASP A 6 4.52 8.51 9.68
N MET A 7 3.83 9.44 9.00
CA MET A 7 2.37 9.50 9.04
C MET A 7 1.74 8.27 8.37
N ILE A 8 0.56 7.87 8.88
CA ILE A 8 -0.24 6.79 8.31
C ILE A 8 -1.13 7.36 7.22
N ILE A 9 -1.06 6.77 6.03
CA ILE A 9 -2.01 7.01 4.94
C ILE A 9 -3.18 6.04 5.09
N LEU A 10 -4.40 6.57 5.15
CA LEU A 10 -5.63 5.78 5.13
C LEU A 10 -6.30 5.91 3.76
N ASP A 11 -6.66 4.78 3.18
CA ASP A 11 -7.47 4.71 1.96
C ASP A 11 -8.71 3.83 2.21
N PRO A 12 -9.90 4.43 2.36
CA PRO A 12 -11.13 3.69 2.64
C PRO A 12 -11.74 3.01 1.40
N PHE A 13 -11.14 3.19 0.21
CA PHE A 13 -11.58 2.59 -1.06
C PHE A 13 -10.35 2.02 -1.79
N ASN A 14 -9.69 1.07 -1.13
CA ASN A 14 -8.36 0.59 -1.48
C ASN A 14 -8.27 0.04 -2.92
N GLY A 15 -9.30 -0.62 -3.41
CA GLY A 15 -9.35 -1.24 -4.74
C GLY A 15 -8.09 -2.06 -5.01
N SER A 16 -7.42 -1.78 -6.12
CA SER A 16 -6.18 -2.49 -6.49
C SER A 16 -4.92 -2.15 -5.67
N GLY A 17 -5.02 -1.26 -4.68
CA GLY A 17 -3.95 -0.95 -3.72
C GLY A 17 -2.86 -0.01 -4.21
N THR A 18 -3.15 0.83 -5.21
CA THR A 18 -2.15 1.77 -5.81
C THR A 18 -1.67 2.83 -4.80
N THR A 19 -2.58 3.36 -3.98
CA THR A 19 -2.24 4.28 -2.88
C THR A 19 -1.25 3.63 -1.91
N GLY A 20 -1.46 2.36 -1.58
CA GLY A 20 -0.57 1.60 -0.70
C GLY A 20 0.83 1.39 -1.28
N MET A 21 0.93 1.13 -2.59
CA MET A 21 2.22 0.99 -3.27
C MET A 21 3.00 2.32 -3.27
N ALA A 22 2.33 3.42 -3.57
CA ALA A 22 2.94 4.75 -3.51
C ALA A 22 3.37 5.12 -2.08
N ALA A 23 2.56 4.78 -1.07
CA ALA A 23 2.92 4.98 0.33
C ALA A 23 4.17 4.17 0.71
N ALA A 24 4.26 2.90 0.30
CA ALA A 24 5.41 2.04 0.57
C ALA A 24 6.70 2.56 -0.10
N ASP A 25 6.62 3.01 -1.35
CA ASP A 25 7.75 3.60 -2.09
C ASP A 25 8.29 4.88 -1.43
N LEU A 26 7.39 5.66 -0.83
CA LEU A 26 7.72 6.86 -0.06
C LEU A 26 8.14 6.57 1.40
N GLY A 27 8.25 5.30 1.80
CA GLY A 27 8.60 4.88 3.15
C GLY A 27 7.55 5.24 4.21
N ARG A 28 6.27 5.29 3.82
CA ARG A 28 5.14 5.67 4.67
C ARG A 28 4.34 4.46 5.11
N LYS A 29 3.69 4.57 6.28
CA LYS A 29 2.74 3.56 6.76
C LYS A 29 1.41 3.71 6.02
N TYR A 30 0.73 2.59 5.79
CA TYR A 30 -0.48 2.54 4.98
C TYR A 30 -1.54 1.61 5.59
N ILE A 31 -2.80 2.02 5.52
CA ILE A 31 -3.98 1.21 5.83
C ILE A 31 -4.96 1.36 4.66
N GLY A 32 -5.25 0.24 4.00
CA GLY A 32 -6.26 0.16 2.95
C GLY A 32 -7.47 -0.63 3.43
N ILE A 33 -8.68 -0.12 3.16
CA ILE A 33 -9.95 -0.79 3.44
C ILE A 33 -10.68 -0.94 2.12
N ASP A 34 -11.21 -2.14 1.86
CA ASP A 34 -12.14 -2.40 0.77
C ASP A 34 -13.18 -3.39 1.27
N LEU A 35 -14.38 -3.37 0.66
CA LEU A 35 -15.42 -4.33 0.95
C LEU A 35 -15.21 -5.63 0.17
N GLU A 36 -14.60 -5.55 -1.01
CA GLU A 36 -14.33 -6.72 -1.84
C GLU A 36 -13.02 -7.39 -1.42
N GLU A 37 -13.11 -8.63 -0.95
CA GLU A 37 -11.94 -9.41 -0.49
C GLU A 37 -10.89 -9.58 -1.60
N GLU A 38 -11.33 -9.71 -2.86
CA GLU A 38 -10.44 -9.83 -4.03
C GLU A 38 -9.48 -8.63 -4.15
N TYR A 39 -9.94 -7.42 -3.81
CA TYR A 39 -9.12 -6.22 -3.82
C TYR A 39 -8.06 -6.23 -2.70
N LEU A 40 -8.39 -6.76 -1.53
CA LEU A 40 -7.47 -6.93 -0.41
C LEU A 40 -6.39 -7.99 -0.73
N ASP A 41 -6.78 -9.10 -1.34
CA ASP A 41 -5.88 -10.17 -1.78
C ASP A 41 -4.92 -9.67 -2.86
N LEU A 42 -5.45 -8.97 -3.87
CA LEU A 42 -4.66 -8.36 -4.92
C LEU A 42 -3.64 -7.37 -4.34
N THR A 43 -4.08 -6.51 -3.42
CA THR A 43 -3.21 -5.53 -2.75
C THR A 43 -2.10 -6.21 -1.96
N THR A 44 -2.42 -7.24 -1.20
CA THR A 44 -1.45 -8.03 -0.42
C THR A 44 -0.42 -8.72 -1.31
N LYS A 45 -0.86 -9.30 -2.43
CA LYS A 45 0.03 -9.93 -3.41
C LYS A 45 1.00 -8.92 -4.01
N ARG A 46 0.49 -7.78 -4.49
CA ARG A 46 1.32 -6.70 -5.06
C ARG A 46 2.33 -6.16 -4.06
N HIS A 47 1.92 -5.97 -2.81
CA HIS A 47 2.82 -5.53 -1.74
C HIS A 47 3.96 -6.53 -1.50
N LYS A 48 3.67 -7.84 -1.42
CA LYS A 48 4.70 -8.89 -1.26
C LYS A 48 5.70 -8.90 -2.42
N GLU A 49 5.22 -8.75 -3.65
CA GLU A 49 6.09 -8.66 -4.83
C GLU A 49 6.97 -7.42 -4.80
N PHE A 50 6.41 -6.27 -4.41
CA PHE A 50 7.14 -5.02 -4.26
C PHE A 50 8.22 -5.10 -3.16
N SER A 51 7.88 -5.58 -1.97
CA SER A 51 8.84 -5.77 -0.87
C SER A 51 9.96 -6.76 -1.24
N ARG A 52 9.66 -7.79 -2.04
CA ARG A 52 10.68 -8.73 -2.53
C ARG A 52 11.67 -8.04 -3.46
N LYS A 53 11.19 -7.18 -4.37
CA LYS A 53 12.06 -6.39 -5.26
C LYS A 53 12.98 -5.46 -4.46
N LEU A 54 12.45 -4.76 -3.46
CA LEU A 54 13.25 -3.87 -2.61
C LEU A 54 14.36 -4.58 -1.83
N LYS A 55 14.15 -5.84 -1.41
CA LYS A 55 15.18 -6.63 -0.71
C LYS A 55 16.28 -7.19 -1.62
N LEU A 56 16.08 -7.17 -2.94
CA LEU A 56 17.06 -7.67 -3.90
C LEU A 56 18.13 -6.63 -4.28
N PHE A 57 17.94 -5.38 -3.88
CA PHE A 57 18.86 -4.26 -4.10
C PHE A 57 19.40 -3.75 -2.76
#